data_AF-A0A5C1ADS9-F1
#
_entry.id   AF-A0A5C1ADS9-F1
#
_cell.length_a   1.000
_cell.length_b   1.000
_cell.length_c   1.000
_cell.angle_alpha   90.00
_cell.angle_beta   90.00
_cell.angle_gamma   90.00
#
_symmetry.space_group_name_H-M   'P 1'
#
loop_
_entity.id
_entity.type
_entity.pdbx_description
1 polymer ?
#
loop_
_entity_poly.entity_id
_entity_poly.type
_entity_poly.pdbx_seq_one_letter_code
_entity_poly.pdbx_strand_id
1 'polypeptide(L)' 'MKVHYLPKYAPDTNPIERHWWRLHEAVTRNHRCHTMQELLDLTFDWFETRTHFRVQSGVYAKTPGK' A
#
# COMPACT_ATOMS: atom_id res chain seq x y z
N MET A 1 -13.30 6.86 16.09
CA MET A 1 -12.21 7.07 15.13
C MET A 1 -11.92 8.56 15.08
N LYS A 2 -10.68 9.01 15.32
CA LYS A 2 -10.31 10.43 15.38
C LYS A 2 -9.37 10.74 14.22
N VAL A 3 -9.65 11.80 13.47
CA VAL A 3 -8.79 12.27 12.38
C VAL A 3 -7.65 13.09 12.99
N HIS A 4 -6.43 12.79 12.58
CA HIS A 4 -5.23 13.54 12.97
C HIS A 4 -4.85 14.48 11.81
N TYR A 5 -4.91 15.79 12.06
CA TYR A 5 -4.48 16.79 11.08
C TYR A 5 -2.97 16.93 11.13
N LEU A 6 -2.34 16.82 9.96
CA LEU A 6 -0.91 17.02 9.78
C LEU A 6 -0.65 18.35 9.06
N PRO A 7 0.46 19.03 9.37
CA PRO A 7 0.84 20.24 8.67
C PRO A 7 1.09 19.98 7.18
N LYS A 8 0.87 21.00 6.36
CA LYS A 8 1.06 20.93 4.91
C LYS A 8 2.53 20.62 4.59
N TYR A 9 2.77 19.72 3.63
CA TYR A 9 4.11 19.33 3.16
C TYR A 9 5.04 18.72 4.23
N ALA A 10 4.49 18.02 5.23
CA ALA A 10 5.27 17.38 6.28
C ALA A 10 5.23 15.84 6.18
N PRO A 11 5.84 15.23 5.15
CA PRO A 11 5.81 13.78 4.93
C PRO A 11 6.47 13.01 6.09
N ASP A 12 7.48 13.58 6.74
CA ASP A 12 8.17 12.98 7.89
C ASP A 12 7.25 12.76 9.09
N THR A 13 6.19 13.57 9.21
CA THR A 13 5.22 13.49 10.30
C THR A 13 4.12 12.47 10.05
N ASN A 14 3.98 11.98 8.82
CA ASN A 14 2.99 10.98 8.46
C ASN A 14 3.63 9.58 8.49
N PRO A 15 3.33 8.73 9.48
CA PRO A 15 3.91 7.38 9.54
C PRO A 15 3.55 6.51 8.34
N ILE A 16 2.45 6.83 7.62
CA ILE A 16 2.05 6.11 6.41
C ILE A 16 3.06 6.34 5.28
N GLU A 17 3.65 7.52 5.16
CA GLU A 17 4.65 7.83 4.13
C GLU A 17 5.85 6.89 4.21
N ARG A 18 6.29 6.55 5.43
CA ARG A 18 7.39 5.60 5.64
C ARG A 18 7.07 4.22 5.09
N HIS A 19 5.85 3.73 5.31
CA HIS A 19 5.41 2.44 4.81
C HIS A 19 5.24 2.48 3.29
N TRP A 20 4.67 3.58 2.77
CA TRP A 20 4.55 3.83 1.34
C TRP A 20 5.92 3.80 0.64
N TRP A 21 6.93 4.47 1.18
CA TRP A 21 8.30 4.44 0.66
C TRP A 21 8.87 3.02 0.58
N ARG A 22 8.68 2.21 1.62
CA ARG A 22 9.19 0.82 1.67
C ARG A 22 8.45 -0.11 0.72
N LEU A 23 7.13 0.04 0.63
CA LEU A 23 6.32 -0.65 -0.39
C LEU A 23 6.81 -0.24 -1.78
N HIS A 24 7.03 1.06 -1.99
CA HIS A 24 7.40 1.59 -3.29
C HIS A 24 8.74 1.03 -3.76
N GLU A 25 9.76 0.99 -2.89
CA GLU A 25 11.03 0.35 -3.18
C GLU A 25 10.90 -1.14 -3.51
N ALA A 26 10.07 -1.88 -2.76
CA ALA A 26 10.01 -3.33 -2.83
C ALA A 26 9.12 -3.85 -3.98
N VAL A 27 7.98 -3.19 -4.23
CA VAL A 27 6.94 -3.69 -5.14
C VAL A 27 6.89 -2.85 -6.41
N THR A 28 6.78 -1.53 -6.32
CA THR A 28 6.47 -0.70 -7.50
C THR A 28 7.69 -0.19 -8.27
N ARG A 29 8.86 -0.02 -7.63
CA ARG A 29 10.05 0.61 -8.26
C ARG A 29 10.66 -0.23 -9.40
N ASN A 30 10.44 -1.54 -9.40
CA ASN A 30 10.89 -2.47 -10.44
C ASN A 30 9.80 -3.48 -10.85
N HIS A 31 8.52 -3.13 -10.68
CA HIS A 31 7.44 -4.06 -10.95
C HIS A 31 7.44 -4.46 -12.44
N ARG A 32 7.14 -5.74 -12.71
CA ARG A 32 6.92 -6.26 -14.06
C ARG A 32 5.50 -6.82 -14.24
N CYS A 33 4.58 -6.41 -13.38
CA CYS A 33 3.19 -6.86 -13.44
C CYS A 33 2.58 -6.42 -14.77
N HIS A 34 1.88 -7.35 -15.41
CA HIS A 34 1.14 -7.12 -16.64
C HIS A 34 -0.28 -6.62 -16.35
N THR A 35 -0.78 -6.87 -15.14
CA THR A 35 -2.12 -6.46 -14.72
C THR A 35 -2.11 -5.76 -13.36
N MET A 36 -3.16 -4.96 -13.12
CA MET A 36 -3.40 -4.36 -11.82
C MET A 36 -3.57 -5.42 -10.73
N GLN A 37 -4.18 -6.56 -11.07
CA GLN A 37 -4.40 -7.65 -10.13
C GLN A 37 -3.08 -8.21 -9.58
N GLU A 38 -2.12 -8.50 -10.47
CA GLU A 38 -0.79 -8.97 -10.06
C GLU A 38 -0.04 -7.96 -9.18
N LEU A 39 -0.19 -6.65 -9.45
CA LEU A 39 0.39 -5.61 -8.60
C LEU A 39 -0.25 -5.59 -7.21
N LEU A 40 -1.58 -5.75 -7.14
CA LEU A 40 -2.32 -5.79 -5.88
C LEU A 40 -1.95 -7.03 -5.06
N ASP A 41 -1.84 -8.20 -5.69
CA ASP A 41 -1.42 -9.44 -5.04
C ASP A 41 -0.03 -9.30 -4.39
N LEU A 42 0.97 -8.77 -5.13
CA LEU A 42 2.30 -8.49 -4.57
C LEU A 42 2.27 -7.44 -3.45
N THR A 43 1.40 -6.44 -3.58
CA THR A 43 1.24 -5.40 -2.56
C THR A 43 0.68 -5.99 -1.26
N PHE A 44 -0.35 -6.84 -1.35
CA PHE A 44 -0.93 -7.49 -0.19
C PHE A 44 0.02 -8.49 0.47
N ASP A 45 0.71 -9.32 -0.32
CA ASP A 45 1.74 -10.23 0.18
C ASP A 45 2.84 -9.48 0.96
N TRP A 46 3.30 -8.34 0.42
CA TRP A 46 4.28 -7.49 1.09
C TRP A 46 3.77 -6.95 2.44
N PHE A 47 2.50 -6.50 2.48
CA PHE A 47 1.88 -6.02 3.72
C PHE A 47 1.76 -7.13 4.76
N GLU A 48 1.32 -8.31 4.37
CA GLU A 48 1.19 -9.47 5.27
C GLU A 48 2.54 -9.93 5.82
N THR A 49 3.60 -9.86 5.01
CA THR A 49 4.93 -10.32 5.40
C THR A 49 5.70 -9.32 6.27
N ARG A 50 5.51 -8.00 6.06
CA ARG A 50 6.41 -6.98 6.63
C ARG A 50 5.75 -5.96 7.55
N THR A 51 4.43 -5.96 7.70
CA THR A 51 3.75 -4.93 8.50
C THR A 51 2.96 -5.50 9.67
N HIS A 52 3.01 -4.80 10.80
CA HIS A 52 2.29 -5.18 12.03
C HIS A 52 0.81 -4.77 12.02
N PHE A 53 0.30 -4.20 10.92
CA PHE A 53 -1.10 -3.80 10.79
C PHE A 53 -1.78 -4.53 9.65
N ARG A 54 -3.03 -4.95 9.90
CA ARG A 54 -3.81 -5.71 8.92
C ARG A 54 -4.42 -4.75 7.90
N VAL A 55 -4.08 -4.95 6.63
CA VAL A 55 -4.72 -4.25 5.50
C VAL A 55 -6.03 -4.95 5.14
N GLN A 56 -7.10 -4.19 4.89
CA GLN A 56 -8.37 -4.74 4.43
C GLN A 56 -8.36 -4.91 2.90
N SER A 57 -7.87 -6.04 2.42
CA SER A 57 -7.82 -6.39 0.99
C SER A 57 -9.20 -6.60 0.34
N GLY A 58 -10.23 -6.91 1.15
CA GLY A 58 -11.58 -7.20 0.65
C GLY A 58 -12.25 -6.05 -0.12
N VAL A 59 -11.78 -4.81 0.03
CA VAL A 59 -12.25 -3.65 -0.76
C VAL A 59 -11.77 -3.74 -2.21
N TYR A 60 -10.58 -4.32 -2.43
CA TYR A 60 -9.94 -4.44 -3.74
C TYR A 60 -10.28 -5.75 -4.46
N ALA A 61 -10.82 -6.74 -3.75
CA ALA A 61 -11.27 -8.02 -4.31
C ALA A 61 -12.49 -7.89 -5.26
N LYS A 62 -13.16 -6.73 -5.29
CA LYS A 62 -14.28 -6.43 -6.20
C LYS A 62 -13.83 -5.61 -7.40
N THR A 63 -12.95 -6.15 -8.24
CA THR A 63 -12.85 -5.67 -9.63
C THR A 63 -13.28 -6.81 -10.54
N PRO A 64 -14.56 -6.88 -10.96
CA PRO A 64 -14.91 -7.74 -12.07
C PRO A 64 -14.18 -7.17 -13.29
N GLY A 65 -13.22 -7.93 -13.81
CA GLY A 65 -12.60 -7.64 -15.09
C GLY A 65 -13.70 -7.43 -16.13
N LYS A 66 -13.63 -6.30 -16.84
CA LYS A 66 -14.32 -6.14 -18.11
C LYS A 66 -13.62 -6.98 -19.16
#